data_AF-A0A220UH69-F1
#
_entry.id   AF-A0A220UH69-F1
#
_cell.length_a   1.000
_cell.length_b   1.000
_cell.length_c   1.000
_cell.angle_alpha   90.00
_cell.angle_beta   90.00
_cell.angle_gamma   90.00
#
_symmetry.space_group_name_H-M   'P 1'
#
loop_
_entity.id
_entity.type
_entity.pdbx_description
1 polymer ?
#
loop_
_entity_poly.entity_id
_entity_poly.type
_entity_poly.pdbx_seq_one_letter_code
_entity_poly.pdbx_strand_id
1 'polypeptide(L)' 'MPQPYRGNRTHVSMRVPDRIIDKVDRAAAREGLTRSEYITRFLALQHGEPVPSYIQAASDSHQPRLPDQEARMSA' A
#
# COMPACT_ATOMS: atom_id res chain seq x y z
N MET A 1 -10.16 -20.12 9.26
CA MET A 1 -8.79 -20.09 8.67
C MET A 1 -7.83 -19.54 9.72
N PRO A 2 -6.69 -20.18 10.00
CA PRO A 2 -5.72 -19.67 10.98
C PRO A 2 -5.12 -18.35 10.46
N GLN A 3 -4.98 -17.36 11.35
CA GLN A 3 -4.32 -16.11 11.00
C GLN A 3 -2.82 -16.36 10.78
N PRO A 4 -2.19 -15.77 9.75
CA PRO A 4 -0.76 -15.90 9.55
C PRO A 4 0.00 -15.29 10.74
N TYR A 5 1.01 -16.00 11.22
CA TYR A 5 1.89 -15.50 12.26
C TYR A 5 2.68 -14.30 11.73
N ARG A 6 2.51 -13.14 12.36
CA ARG A 6 3.11 -11.86 11.93
C ARG A 6 4.15 -11.33 12.92
N GLY A 7 4.80 -12.25 13.65
CA GLY A 7 5.83 -11.95 14.65
C GLY A 7 5.29 -11.50 16.02
N ASN A 8 6.21 -11.19 16.94
CA ASN A 8 5.87 -10.62 18.24
C ASN A 8 5.46 -9.14 18.07
N ARG A 9 4.27 -8.77 18.54
CA ARG A 9 3.68 -7.45 18.30
C ARG A 9 3.14 -6.88 19.60
N THR A 10 3.44 -5.61 19.85
CA THR A 10 2.78 -4.83 20.91
C THR A 10 1.61 -4.09 20.30
N HIS A 11 0.42 -4.23 20.88
CA HIS A 11 -0.74 -3.46 20.45
C HIS A 11 -0.58 -1.99 20.82
N VAL A 12 -0.71 -1.09 19.84
CA VAL A 12 -0.65 0.35 20.03
C VAL A 12 -1.97 0.96 19.55
N SER A 13 -2.58 1.78 20.40
CA SER A 13 -3.76 2.58 20.04
C SER A 13 -3.36 4.04 19.87
N MET A 14 -3.82 4.67 18.79
CA MET A 14 -3.59 6.08 18.51
C MET A 14 -4.90 6.78 18.16
N ARG A 15 -5.07 8.00 18.66
CA ARG A 15 -6.17 8.88 18.27
C ARG A 15 -5.73 9.74 17.09
N VAL A 16 -6.55 9.80 16.05
CA VAL A 16 -6.30 10.57 14.84
C VAL A 16 -7.57 11.35 14.48
N PRO A 17 -7.45 12.58 13.95
CA PRO A 17 -8.60 13.32 13.44
C PRO A 17 -9.32 12.57 12.32
N ASP A 18 -10.65 12.61 12.30
CA ASP A 18 -11.49 11.88 11.32
C ASP A 18 -11.11 12.21 9.87
N ARG A 19 -10.86 13.49 9.57
CA ARG A 19 -10.43 13.90 8.23
C ARG A 19 -9.13 13.22 7.74
N ILE A 20 -8.31 12.72 8.66
CA ILE A 20 -7.05 12.02 8.36
C ILE A 20 -7.33 10.52 8.18
N ILE A 21 -8.19 9.92 9.01
CA ILE A 21 -8.48 8.48 8.91
C ILE A 21 -9.01 8.11 7.51
N ASP A 22 -9.91 8.92 6.97
CA ASP A 22 -10.48 8.69 5.63
C ASP A 22 -9.43 8.77 4.51
N LYS A 23 -8.42 9.63 4.68
CA LYS A 23 -7.32 9.74 3.71
C LYS A 23 -6.41 8.52 3.79
N VAL A 24 -6.12 8.05 5.00
CA VAL A 24 -5.32 6.85 5.23
C VAL A 24 -6.01 5.62 4.65
N ASP A 25 -7.32 5.47 4.88
CA ASP A 25 -8.07 4.32 4.37
C ASP A 25 -8.11 4.26 2.85
N ARG A 26 -8.31 5.41 2.18
CA ARG A 26 -8.25 5.47 0.72
C ARG A 26 -6.87 5.16 0.17
N ALA A 27 -5.80 5.60 0.84
CA ALA A 27 -4.44 5.29 0.43
C ALA A 27 -4.11 3.81 0.63
N ALA A 28 -4.49 3.24 1.79
CA ALA A 28 -4.34 1.83 2.08
C ALA A 28 -5.08 0.96 1.04
N ALA A 29 -6.34 1.30 0.73
CA ALA A 29 -7.13 0.58 -0.27
C ALA A 29 -6.50 0.62 -1.67
N ARG A 30 -5.92 1.76 -2.07
CA ARG A 30 -5.23 1.89 -3.38
C ARG A 30 -4.01 0.97 -3.47
N GLU A 31 -3.31 0.77 -2.36
CA GLU A 31 -2.13 -0.10 -2.27
C GLU A 31 -2.50 -1.57 -1.97
N GLY A 32 -3.78 -1.90 -1.85
CA GLY A 32 -4.23 -3.25 -1.48
C GLY A 32 -3.88 -3.64 -0.04
N LEU A 33 -3.65 -2.66 0.83
CA LEU A 33 -3.23 -2.85 2.22
C LEU A 33 -4.39 -2.60 3.19
N THR A 34 -4.34 -3.24 4.35
CA THR A 34 -5.14 -2.79 5.50
C THR A 34 -4.57 -1.47 6.05
N ARG A 35 -5.41 -0.70 6.76
CA ARG A 35 -4.98 0.52 7.47
C ARG A 35 -3.72 0.30 8.32
N SER A 36 -3.71 -0.76 9.13
CA SER A 36 -2.57 -1.05 10.01
C SER A 36 -1.30 -1.38 9.23
N GLU A 37 -1.41 -2.12 8.13
CA GLU A 37 -0.26 -2.44 7.26
C GLU A 37 0.27 -1.19 6.57
N TYR A 38 -0.62 -0.34 6.06
CA TYR A 38 -0.25 0.95 5.46
C TYR A 38 0.49 1.84 6.46
N ILE A 39 -0.04 2.01 7.68
CA ILE A 39 0.61 2.81 8.72
C ILE A 39 1.96 2.22 9.11
N THR A 40 2.03 0.89 9.28
CA THR A 40 3.29 0.21 9.65
C THR A 40 4.35 0.41 8.56
N ARG A 41 3.97 0.23 7.29
CA ARG A 41 4.85 0.46 6.14
C ARG A 41 5.32 1.91 6.07
N PHE A 42 4.40 2.86 6.23
CA PHE A 42 4.71 4.29 6.21
C PHE A 42 5.72 4.66 7.29
N LEU A 43 5.49 4.23 8.54
CA LEU A 43 6.42 4.49 9.65
C LEU A 43 7.77 3.82 9.42
N ALA A 44 7.80 2.58 8.93
CA ALA A 44 9.06 1.90 8.64
C ALA A 44 9.89 2.68 7.60
N LEU A 45 9.28 3.07 6.48
CA LEU A 45 9.94 3.85 5.43
C LEU A 45 10.40 5.23 5.93
N GLN A 46 9.56 5.93 6.69
CA GLN A 46 9.85 7.26 7.22
C GLN A 46 11.06 7.26 8.18
N HIS A 47 11.26 6.17 8.91
CA HIS A 47 12.33 6.02 9.89
C HIS A 47 13.53 5.19 9.39
N GLY A 48 13.50 4.71 8.15
CA GLY A 48 14.58 3.86 7.59
C GLY A 48 14.62 2.43 8.17
N GLU A 49 13.51 1.97 8.74
CA GLU A 49 13.38 0.62 9.30
C GLU A 49 12.94 -0.39 8.22
N PRO A 50 13.30 -1.68 8.37
CA PRO A 50 12.87 -2.70 7.42
C PRO A 50 11.35 -2.89 7.46
N VAL A 51 10.72 -2.88 6.28
CA VAL A 51 9.28 -3.17 6.15
C VAL A 51 9.05 -4.66 6.45
N PRO A 52 8.10 -5.01 7.33
CA PRO A 52 7.81 -6.41 7.65
C PRO A 52 7.37 -7.21 6.41
N SER A 53 7.90 -8.42 6.27
CA SER A 53 7.74 -9.27 5.07
C SER A 53 6.31 -9.72 4.76
N TYR A 54 5.40 -9.70 5.73
CA TYR A 54 3.98 -10.02 5.52
C TYR A 54 3.19 -8.87 4.87
N ILE A 55 3.78 -7.68 4.74
CA ILE A 55 3.15 -6.53 4.09
C ILE A 55 3.46 -6.60 2.60
N GLN A 56 2.53 -7.13 1.82
CA GLN A 56 2.61 -7.19 0.37
C GLN A 56 1.78 -6.05 -0.21
N ALA A 57 2.42 -4.92 -0.50
CA ALA A 57 1.75 -3.87 -1.28
C ALA A 57 1.43 -4.44 -2.67
N ALA A 58 0.30 -4.02 -3.25
CA ALA A 58 0.00 -4.33 -4.63
C ALA A 58 1.19 -3.89 -5.49
N SER A 59 1.91 -4.85 -6.07
CA SER A 59 2.93 -4.59 -7.06
C SER A 59 2.22 -3.87 -8.21
N ASP A 60 2.55 -2.60 -8.42
CA ASP A 60 2.08 -1.86 -9.59
C ASP A 60 2.57 -2.58 -10.85
N SER A 61 1.78 -3.50 -11.39
CA SER A 61 1.77 -3.83 -12.81
C SER A 61 1.12 -2.69 -13.58
N HIS A 62 1.62 -1.46 -13.36
CA HIS A 62 1.38 -0.33 -14.24
C HIS A 62 2.29 -0.50 -15.46
N GLN A 63 1.97 -1.47 -16.32
CA GLN A 63 2.56 -1.50 -17.66
C GLN A 63 2.17 -0.17 -18.34
N PRO A 64 3.13 0.69 -18.73
CA PRO A 64 2.79 1.79 -19.61
C PRO A 64 2.25 1.18 -20.91
N ARG A 65 0.97 1.39 -21.19
CA ARG A 65 0.43 1.13 -22.53
C ARG A 65 1.22 2.00 -23.50
N LEU A 66 2.08 1.38 -24.29
CA LEU A 66 2.71 2.03 -25.43
C LEU A 66 1.57 2.56 -26.33
N PRO A 67 1.58 3.84 -26.71
CA PRO A 67 0.56 4.38 -27.60
C PRO A 67 0.64 3.70 -28.96
N ASP A 68 -0.51 3.24 -29.47
CA ASP A 68 -0.66 2.61 -30.77
C ASP A 68 -0.06 3.49 -31.88
N GLN A 69 1.09 3.09 -32.44
CA GLN A 69 1.76 3.77 -33.56
C GLN A 69 1.32 3.26 -34.95
N GLU A 70 0.18 2.56 -35.08
CA GLU A 70 -0.19 1.87 -36.34
C GLU A 70 -1.47 2.37 -37.04
N ALA A 71 -1.81 3.66 -36.92
CA ALA A 71 -2.92 4.23 -37.72
C ALA A 71 -2.55 5.51 -38.48
N ARG A 72 -1.26 5.70 -38.81
CA ARG A 72 -0.79 6.85 -39.61
C ARG A 72 0.05 6.48 -40.84
N MET A 73 -0.22 5.35 -41.48
CA MET A 73 0.05 5.11 -42.93
C MET A 73 -0.94 3.98 -43.30
N SER A 74 -2.02 4.22 -44.03
CA SER A 74 -1.96 4.59 -45.43
C SER A 74 -3.16 5.45 -45.82
N ALA A 75 -2.82 6.55 -46.51
CA ALA A 75 -3.67 7.19 -47.50
C ALA A 75 -3.84 6.29 -48.73
#